data_AF-A0A528EEK0-F1
#
_entry.id   AF-A0A528EEK0-F1
#
_cell.length_a   1.000
_cell.length_b   1.000
_cell.length_c   1.000
_cell.angle_alpha   90.00
_cell.angle_beta   90.00
_cell.angle_gamma   90.00
#
_symmetry.space_group_name_H-M   'P 1'
#
loop_
_entity.id
_entity.type
_entity.pdbx_description
1 polymer ?
#
loop_
_entity_poly.entity_id
_entity_poly.type
_entity_poly.pdbx_seq_one_letter_code
_entity_poly.pdbx_strand_id
1 'polypeptide(L)'
;MDVLAGGRLWYLDADLTVTGPLAVREASGSKTWVDPIIGVAGDVALGNGFGLHGEADVGGFGLGADIDWQVQGTLQYRYSDSVTLEAGYRYLAVDYDDDGFVFDIAMQGPVIGARFRF
;
A
#
# COMPACT_ATOMS: atom_id res chain seq x y z
N MET A 1 19.45 7.42 1.51
CA MET A 1 18.85 6.65 0.40
C MET A 1 19.18 5.21 0.69
N ASP A 2 18.14 4.42 0.86
CA ASP A 2 18.20 3.06 1.35
C ASP A 2 17.51 2.15 0.33
N VAL A 3 17.99 0.91 0.23
CA VAL A 3 17.34 -0.13 -0.57
C VAL A 3 16.47 -0.97 0.35
N LEU A 4 15.27 -1.30 -0.12
CA LEU A 4 14.27 -2.09 0.59
C LEU A 4 14.09 -3.44 -0.09
N ALA A 5 13.86 -4.47 0.72
CA ALA A 5 13.40 -5.78 0.27
C ALA A 5 12.49 -6.38 1.35
N GLY A 6 11.42 -7.06 0.95
CA GLY A 6 10.44 -7.61 1.89
C GLY A 6 9.31 -8.36 1.20
N GLY A 7 8.16 -8.44 1.88
CA GLY A 7 6.93 -8.98 1.32
C GLY A 7 5.70 -8.17 1.73
N ARG A 8 4.68 -8.14 0.88
CA ARG A 8 3.39 -7.50 1.10
C ARG A 8 2.30 -8.57 1.17
N LEU A 9 1.59 -8.67 2.30
CA LEU A 9 0.47 -9.59 2.49
C LEU A 9 -0.83 -8.88 2.12
N TRP A 10 -1.58 -9.49 1.23
CA TRP A 10 -2.94 -9.08 0.87
C TRP A 10 -3.95 -10.06 1.45
N TYR A 11 -4.99 -9.51 2.08
CA TYR A 11 -6.16 -10.25 2.52
C TYR A 11 -7.38 -9.50 1.97
N LEU A 12 -8.10 -10.13 1.03
CA LEU A 12 -9.35 -9.63 0.50
C LEU A 12 -10.51 -10.48 1.01
N ASP A 13 -11.56 -9.80 1.45
CA ASP A 13 -12.84 -10.38 1.81
C ASP A 13 -13.91 -9.52 1.11
N ALA A 14 -14.71 -10.15 0.25
CA ALA A 14 -15.70 -9.46 -0.57
C ALA A 14 -17.06 -10.12 -0.43
N ASP A 15 -18.04 -9.35 0.03
CA ASP A 15 -19.46 -9.70 0.07
C ASP A 15 -20.23 -8.86 -0.97
N LEU A 16 -20.85 -9.51 -1.93
CA LEU A 16 -21.65 -8.88 -2.97
C LEU A 16 -23.12 -9.29 -2.84
N THR A 17 -23.96 -8.35 -2.43
CA THR A 17 -25.42 -8.50 -2.45
C THR A 17 -26.01 -7.70 -3.61
N VAL A 18 -26.57 -8.41 -4.60
CA VAL A 18 -27.26 -7.82 -5.75
C VAL A 18 -28.77 -7.96 -5.55
N THR A 19 -29.45 -6.86 -5.23
CA THR A 19 -30.91 -6.82 -5.10
C THR A 19 -31.53 -6.38 -6.42
N GLY A 20 -32.19 -7.31 -7.12
CA GLY A 20 -32.99 -7.03 -8.31
C GLY A 20 -34.49 -7.08 -8.03
N PRO A 21 -35.33 -6.58 -8.96
CA PRO A 21 -36.80 -6.56 -8.81
C PRO A 21 -37.44 -7.95 -8.71
N LEU A 22 -36.71 -9.03 -9.00
CA LEU A 22 -37.20 -10.41 -9.00
C LEU A 22 -36.43 -11.36 -8.05
N ALA A 23 -35.25 -10.96 -7.56
CA ALA A 23 -34.44 -11.79 -6.65
C ALA A 23 -33.31 -10.99 -6.01
N VAL A 24 -32.89 -11.42 -4.83
CA VAL A 24 -31.61 -11.06 -4.22
C VAL A 24 -30.61 -12.17 -4.54
N ARG A 25 -29.42 -11.81 -5.02
CA ARG A 25 -28.28 -12.72 -5.18
C ARG A 25 -27.17 -12.29 -4.25
N GLU A 26 -26.62 -13.24 -3.52
CA GLU A 26 -25.49 -13.04 -2.63
C GLU A 26 -24.31 -13.87 -3.16
N ALA A 27 -23.14 -13.26 -3.21
CA ALA A 27 -21.89 -13.93 -3.52
C ALA A 27 -20.83 -13.42 -2.54
N SER A 28 -20.16 -14.32 -1.84
CA SER A 28 -19.05 -14.00 -0.95
C SER A 28 -17.81 -14.78 -1.32
N GLY A 29 -16.64 -14.18 -1.10
CA GLY A 29 -15.36 -14.82 -1.39
C GLY A 29 -14.21 -14.09 -0.70
N SER A 30 -13.20 -14.86 -0.30
CA SER A 30 -11.96 -14.33 0.26
C SER A 30 -10.75 -14.89 -0.46
N LYS A 31 -9.69 -14.07 -0.53
CA LYS A 31 -8.42 -14.42 -1.18
C LYS A 31 -7.28 -13.84 -0.36
N THR A 32 -6.17 -14.57 -0.26
CA THR A 32 -4.97 -14.15 0.47
C THR A 32 -3.74 -14.54 -0.32
N TRP A 33 -2.80 -13.60 -0.47
CA TRP A 33 -1.53 -13.85 -1.14
C TRP A 33 -0.43 -12.96 -0.58
N VAL A 34 0.82 -13.31 -0.88
CA VAL A 34 2.01 -12.55 -0.46
C VAL A 34 2.84 -12.22 -1.68
N ASP A 35 3.14 -10.93 -1.84
CA ASP A 35 3.96 -10.41 -2.93
C ASP A 35 5.38 -10.11 -2.42
N PRO A 36 6.44 -10.73 -2.97
CA PRO A 36 7.79 -10.29 -2.70
C PRO A 36 8.00 -8.90 -3.33
N ILE A 37 8.62 -7.98 -2.57
CA ILE A 37 8.84 -6.60 -3.00
C ILE A 37 10.32 -6.20 -2.87
N ILE A 38 10.77 -5.33 -3.77
CA ILE A 38 12.03 -4.59 -3.68
C ILE A 38 11.78 -3.12 -3.98
N GLY A 39 12.55 -2.24 -3.35
CA GLY A 39 12.31 -0.81 -3.49
C GLY A 39 13.46 0.07 -3.02
N VAL A 40 13.18 1.36 -3.03
CA VAL A 40 14.08 2.40 -2.55
C VAL A 40 13.30 3.37 -1.68
N ALA A 41 13.96 3.87 -0.63
CA ALA A 41 13.43 4.93 0.20
C ALA A 41 14.50 5.97 0.52
N GLY A 42 14.06 7.16 0.90
CA GLY A 42 14.97 8.20 1.35
C GLY A 42 14.28 9.33 2.08
N ASP A 43 15.02 9.90 3.04
CA ASP A 43 14.64 11.09 3.78
C ASP A 43 15.55 12.26 3.41
N VAL A 44 14.98 13.45 3.30
CA VAL A 44 15.68 14.72 3.12
C VAL A 44 15.28 15.68 4.23
N ALA A 45 16.25 16.14 5.02
CA ALA A 45 15.99 17.14 6.05
C ALA A 45 15.82 18.53 5.40
N LEU A 46 14.70 19.20 5.69
CA LEU A 46 14.43 20.57 5.24
C LEU A 46 14.86 21.63 6.28
N GLY A 47 15.08 21.21 7.53
CA GLY A 47 15.41 22.08 8.66
C GLY A 47 14.18 22.44 9.51
N ASN A 48 14.41 23.05 10.67
CA ASN A 48 13.36 23.47 11.62
C ASN A 48 12.39 22.34 12.06
N GLY A 49 12.88 21.10 12.13
CA GLY A 49 12.07 19.93 12.47
C GLY A 49 11.29 19.34 11.29
N PHE A 50 11.38 19.92 10.09
CA PHE A 50 10.74 19.39 8.88
C PHE A 50 11.66 18.49 8.06
N GLY A 51 11.07 17.48 7.44
CA GLY A 51 11.72 16.59 6.48
C GLY A 51 10.77 16.17 5.37
N LEU A 52 11.32 15.62 4.29
CA LEU A 52 10.56 14.93 3.25
C LEU A 52 10.99 13.48 3.22
N HIS A 53 10.03 12.59 3.04
CA HIS A 53 10.26 11.18 2.81
C HIS A 53 9.68 10.78 1.46
N GLY A 54 10.38 9.92 0.74
CA GLY A 54 9.91 9.32 -0.49
C GLY A 54 10.26 7.85 -0.52
N GLU A 55 9.33 7.04 -1.03
CA GLU A 55 9.48 5.59 -1.16
C GLU A 55 8.82 5.13 -2.46
N ALA A 56 9.48 4.18 -3.14
CA ALA A 56 8.89 3.47 -4.26
C ALA A 56 9.35 2.01 -4.24
N ASP A 57 8.45 1.09 -4.53
CA ASP A 57 8.74 -0.33 -4.60
C ASP A 57 7.92 -1.02 -5.70
N VAL A 58 8.40 -2.20 -6.10
CA VAL A 58 7.79 -3.07 -7.09
C VAL A 58 7.95 -4.53 -6.65
N GLY A 59 6.96 -5.35 -6.96
CA GLY A 59 6.82 -6.70 -6.50
C GLY A 59 5.79 -7.52 -7.27
N GLY A 60 5.34 -8.61 -6.63
CA GLY A 60 4.46 -9.61 -7.23
C GLY A 60 5.28 -10.60 -8.06
N PHE A 61 5.88 -10.13 -9.16
CA PHE A 61 6.75 -10.90 -10.06
C PHE A 61 6.17 -12.26 -10.49
N GLY A 62 4.83 -12.40 -10.52
CA GLY A 62 4.12 -13.65 -10.79
C GLY A 62 4.21 -14.71 -9.68
N LEU A 63 4.75 -14.37 -8.51
CA LEU A 63 4.80 -15.25 -7.33
C LEU A 63 3.57 -15.09 -6.43
N GLY A 64 2.93 -13.92 -6.49
CA GLY A 64 1.59 -13.65 -5.98
C GLY A 64 0.80 -12.95 -7.08
N ALA A 65 0.85 -11.63 -7.09
CA ALA A 65 0.40 -10.76 -8.18
C ALA A 65 1.39 -10.80 -9.37
N ASP A 66 0.89 -10.50 -10.57
CA ASP A 66 1.73 -10.29 -11.76
C ASP A 66 2.58 -9.04 -11.59
N ILE A 67 1.97 -7.96 -11.08
CA ILE A 67 2.66 -6.75 -10.68
C ILE A 67 2.00 -6.12 -9.45
N ASP A 68 2.81 -5.73 -8.47
CA ASP A 68 2.39 -4.97 -7.30
C ASP A 68 3.40 -3.84 -7.08
N TRP A 69 3.00 -2.58 -7.22
CA TRP A 69 3.92 -1.44 -7.10
C TRP A 69 3.29 -0.26 -6.37
N GLN A 70 4.14 0.51 -5.71
CA GLN A 70 3.73 1.78 -5.11
C GLN A 70 4.75 2.88 -5.27
N VAL A 71 4.25 4.11 -5.12
CA VAL A 71 5.05 5.29 -4.83
C VAL A 71 4.35 6.11 -3.77
N GLN A 72 5.11 6.64 -2.81
CA GLN A 72 4.61 7.58 -1.83
C GLN A 72 5.61 8.69 -1.53
N GLY A 73 5.07 9.82 -1.12
CA GLY A 73 5.85 10.93 -0.59
C GLY A 73 5.13 11.58 0.58
N THR A 74 5.85 11.84 1.68
CA THR A 74 5.31 12.44 2.89
C THR A 74 6.16 13.62 3.37
N LEU A 75 5.48 14.65 3.88
CA LEU A 75 6.08 15.70 4.70
C LEU A 75 6.13 15.20 6.14
N GLN A 76 7.31 15.30 6.74
CA GLN A 76 7.58 14.91 8.11
C GLN A 76 7.70 16.14 9.00
N TYR A 77 7.18 16.04 10.21
CA TYR A 77 7.37 17.01 11.27
C TYR A 77 7.79 16.31 12.56
N ARG A 78 9.02 16.60 13.01
CA ARG A 78 9.56 16.11 14.28
C ARG A 78 8.89 16.84 15.43
N TYR A 79 7.83 16.24 15.95
CA TYR A 79 7.09 16.77 17.09
C TYR A 79 7.90 16.69 18.39
N SER A 80 8.67 15.60 18.57
CA SER A 80 9.61 15.42 19.68
C SER A 80 10.78 14.52 19.25
N ASP A 81 11.76 14.31 20.14
CA ASP A 81 12.89 13.42 19.85
C ASP A 81 12.49 11.96 19.55
N SER A 82 11.30 11.56 20.02
CA SER A 82 10.75 10.21 19.89
C SER A 82 9.58 10.10 18.92
N VAL A 83 8.95 11.22 18.51
CA VAL A 83 7.73 11.21 17.68
C VAL A 83 7.90 12.11 16.46
N THR A 84 7.73 11.53 15.28
CA THR A 84 7.65 12.26 14.00
C THR A 84 6.29 12.04 13.38
N LEU A 85 5.57 13.11 13.09
CA LEU A 85 4.29 13.07 12.38
C LEU A 85 4.56 13.12 10.87
N GLU A 86 3.75 12.43 10.09
CA GLU A 86 3.90 12.36 8.65
C GLU A 86 2.55 12.57 7.97
N ALA A 87 2.53 13.33 6.87
CA ALA A 87 1.35 13.50 6.02
C ALA A 87 1.78 13.57 4.56
N GLY A 88 1.04 12.95 3.65
CA GLY A 88 1.46 12.87 2.26
C GLY A 88 0.44 12.23 1.35
N TYR A 89 0.93 11.63 0.29
CA TYR A 89 0.11 10.96 -0.72
C TYR A 89 0.77 9.63 -1.10
N ARG A 90 -0.05 8.60 -1.30
CA ARG A 90 0.39 7.28 -1.76
C ARG A 90 -0.42 6.87 -2.98
N TYR A 91 0.25 6.25 -3.93
CA TYR A 91 -0.33 5.51 -5.04
C TYR A 91 0.16 4.06 -4.97
N LEU A 92 -0.77 3.11 -4.99
CA LEU A 92 -0.53 1.69 -4.90
C LEU A 92 -1.38 1.00 -5.95
N ALA A 93 -0.78 0.19 -6.82
CA ALA A 93 -1.51 -0.58 -7.80
C ALA A 93 -1.06 -2.03 -7.79
N VAL A 94 -2.03 -2.93 -7.91
CA VAL A 94 -1.83 -4.37 -7.92
C VAL A 94 -2.66 -4.96 -9.04
N ASP A 95 -2.04 -5.87 -9.78
CA ASP A 95 -2.65 -6.69 -10.83
C ASP A 95 -2.44 -8.15 -10.44
N TYR A 96 -3.50 -8.78 -9.98
CA TYR A 96 -3.53 -10.17 -9.54
C TYR A 96 -4.58 -10.94 -10.34
N ASP A 97 -4.15 -12.00 -11.04
CA ASP A 97 -5.01 -12.94 -11.73
C ASP A 97 -4.60 -14.37 -11.36
N ASP A 98 -5.50 -15.10 -10.71
CA ASP A 98 -5.28 -16.50 -10.34
C ASP A 98 -6.59 -17.30 -10.38
N ASP A 99 -6.62 -18.33 -11.21
CA ASP A 99 -7.73 -19.29 -11.37
C ASP A 99 -9.13 -18.64 -11.52
N GLY A 100 -9.20 -17.56 -12.31
CA GLY A 100 -10.46 -16.86 -12.63
C GLY A 100 -10.89 -15.83 -11.58
N PHE A 101 -10.05 -15.57 -10.57
CA PHE A 101 -10.18 -14.44 -9.67
C PHE A 101 -9.24 -13.32 -10.13
N VAL A 102 -9.82 -12.16 -10.48
CA VAL A 102 -9.08 -10.97 -10.92
C VAL A 102 -9.21 -9.86 -9.88
N PHE A 103 -8.09 -9.32 -9.47
CA PHE A 103 -7.96 -8.17 -8.58
C PHE A 103 -6.98 -7.16 -9.17
N ASP A 104 -7.48 -6.39 -10.13
CA ASP A 104 -6.81 -5.25 -10.76
C ASP A 104 -7.37 -3.95 -10.16
N ILE A 105 -6.62 -3.37 -9.23
CA ILE A 105 -7.02 -2.11 -8.58
C ILE A 105 -5.85 -1.15 -8.44
N ALA A 106 -6.18 0.14 -8.55
CA ALA A 106 -5.30 1.24 -8.17
C ALA A 106 -5.94 2.02 -7.02
N MET A 107 -5.21 2.11 -5.90
CA MET A 107 -5.58 2.90 -4.74
C MET A 107 -4.66 4.11 -4.64
N GLN A 108 -5.27 5.28 -4.54
CA GLN A 108 -4.51 6.51 -4.36
C GLN A 108 -5.22 7.44 -3.37
N GLY A 109 -4.44 8.15 -2.57
CA GLY A 109 -5.05 9.05 -1.59
C GLY A 109 -4.07 9.69 -0.62
N PRO A 110 -4.58 10.64 0.19
CA PRO A 110 -3.81 11.22 1.26
C PRO A 110 -3.52 10.16 2.33
N VAL A 111 -2.32 10.21 2.88
CA VAL A 111 -1.89 9.37 4.00
C VAL A 111 -1.46 10.26 5.16
N ILE A 112 -1.73 9.81 6.39
CA ILE A 112 -1.23 10.42 7.62
C ILE A 112 -0.67 9.32 8.51
N GLY A 113 0.41 9.60 9.24
CA GLY A 113 1.11 8.61 10.04
C GLY A 113 1.95 9.23 11.15
N ALA A 114 2.51 8.36 11.99
CA ALA A 114 3.46 8.73 13.02
C ALA A 114 4.56 7.67 13.13
N ARG A 115 5.82 8.11 13.22
CA ARG A 115 7.00 7.29 13.44
C ARG A 115 7.48 7.46 14.88
N PHE A 116 7.66 6.34 15.58
CA PHE A 116 8.17 6.31 16.94
C PHE A 116 9.63 5.84 16.96
N ARG A 117 10.47 6.55 17.70
CA ARG A 117 11.88 6.18 17.94
C ARG A 117 12.11 6.01 19.45
N PHE A 118 12.65 4.86 19.82
CA PHE A 118 12.98 4.46 21.19
C PHE A 118 14.49 4.42 21.40
#